data_AF-A0A2C9D2C0-F1
#
_entry.id   AF-A0A2C9D2C0-F1
#
_cell.length_a   1.000
_cell.length_b   1.000
_cell.length_c   1.000
_cell.angle_alpha   90.00
_cell.angle_beta   90.00
_cell.angle_gamma   90.00
#
_symmetry.space_group_name_H-M   'P 1'
#
loop_
_entity.id
_entity.type
_entity.pdbx_description
1 polymer ?
#
loop_
_entity_poly.entity_id
_entity_poly.type
_entity_poly.pdbx_seq_one_letter_code
_entity_poly.pdbx_strand_id
1 'polypeptide(L)'
;MTDPFRLRAAKALTAVLQEITPDNGYVNDLSASVFRGRSIFGSTDPVTMVSILEPHTEHRDLPTPVAASAMAREWEMLIQGFVKDDPNNPTDPAHTLAAEVCRRLAIEAGRKAQAPERGFDPLGMNKRDMKNRVEGILIGSPIVRPADEISNKAYFWTRLTLKIVEDISDPFG
;
A
#
# COMPACT_ATOMS: atom_id res chain seq x y z
N MET A 1 16.65 17.08 2.87
CA MET A 1 15.33 17.68 3.15
C MET A 1 14.42 16.56 3.62
N THR A 2 13.66 16.74 4.70
CA THR A 2 12.74 15.70 5.19
C THR A 2 11.56 15.57 4.23
N ASP A 3 11.21 14.34 3.84
CA ASP A 3 10.02 14.11 3.02
C ASP A 3 8.75 14.45 3.81
N PRO A 4 7.67 14.93 3.15
CA PRO A 4 6.38 15.12 3.80
C PRO A 4 5.82 13.79 4.32
N PHE A 5 4.98 13.83 5.35
CA PHE A 5 4.48 12.66 6.07
C PHE A 5 3.87 11.60 5.14
N ARG A 6 2.98 11.99 4.22
CA ARG A 6 2.37 11.06 3.25
C ARG A 6 3.41 10.38 2.35
N LEU A 7 4.43 11.11 1.91
CA LEU A 7 5.52 10.52 1.12
C LEU A 7 6.34 9.54 1.95
N ARG A 8 6.61 9.85 3.22
CA ARG A 8 7.26 8.90 4.14
C ARG A 8 6.44 7.63 4.29
N ALA A 9 5.14 7.75 4.54
CA ALA A 9 4.21 6.63 4.64
C ALA A 9 4.18 5.78 3.36
N ALA A 10 4.07 6.42 2.18
CA ALA A 10 4.12 5.71 0.90
C ALA A 10 5.47 5.00 0.67
N LYS A 11 6.59 5.61 1.06
CA LYS A 11 7.93 4.98 0.99
C LYS A 11 8.03 3.78 1.92
N ALA A 12 7.54 3.87 3.15
CA ALA A 12 7.51 2.74 4.08
C ALA A 12 6.61 1.61 3.59
N LEU A 13 5.44 1.94 3.03
CA LEU A 13 4.55 0.96 2.40
C LEU A 13 5.23 0.26 1.22
N THR A 14 6.01 1.00 0.42
CA THR A 14 6.82 0.42 -0.66
C THR A 14 7.82 -0.58 -0.09
N ALA A 15 8.59 -0.18 0.94
CA ALA A 15 9.57 -1.05 1.57
C ALA A 15 8.93 -2.33 2.12
N VAL A 16 7.75 -2.22 2.75
CA VAL A 16 6.97 -3.37 3.23
C VAL A 16 6.59 -4.32 2.10
N LEU A 17 6.12 -3.80 0.96
CA LEU A 17 5.76 -4.63 -0.19
C LEU A 17 6.99 -5.23 -0.90
N GLN A 18 8.15 -4.55 -0.86
CA GLN A 18 9.42 -5.06 -1.36
C GLN A 18 9.98 -6.22 -0.52
N GLU A 19 9.44 -6.46 0.68
CA GLU A 19 9.74 -7.67 1.47
C GLU A 19 9.04 -8.93 0.92
N ILE A 20 8.17 -8.81 -0.09
CA ILE A 20 7.60 -9.97 -0.80
C ILE A 20 8.71 -10.52 -1.71
N THR A 21 9.46 -11.47 -1.18
CA THR A 21 10.57 -12.14 -1.85
C THR A 21 10.61 -13.63 -1.52
N PRO A 22 11.22 -14.47 -2.37
CA PRO A 22 11.46 -15.88 -2.06
C PRO A 22 12.19 -16.11 -0.73
N ASP A 23 13.15 -15.25 -0.39
CA ASP A 23 13.89 -15.32 0.87
C ASP A 23 12.99 -15.13 2.10
N ASN A 24 11.87 -14.42 1.96
CA ASN A 24 10.87 -14.21 3.00
C ASN A 24 9.69 -15.19 2.93
N GLY A 25 9.81 -16.25 2.12
CA GLY A 25 8.80 -17.31 2.03
C GLY A 25 7.60 -16.96 1.15
N TYR A 26 7.82 -16.12 0.13
CA TYR A 26 6.87 -15.83 -0.94
C TYR A 26 7.28 -16.52 -2.25
N VAL A 27 6.37 -16.63 -3.20
CA VAL A 27 6.59 -17.15 -4.54
C VAL A 27 7.13 -16.05 -5.46
N ASN A 28 6.55 -14.85 -5.37
CA ASN A 28 6.97 -13.71 -6.19
C ASN A 28 8.11 -12.91 -5.55
N ASP A 29 8.88 -12.23 -6.41
CA ASP A 29 9.90 -11.27 -6.01
C ASP A 29 9.48 -9.85 -6.43
N LEU A 30 9.24 -9.00 -5.44
CA LEU A 30 8.90 -7.59 -5.60
C LEU A 30 10.02 -6.64 -5.14
N SER A 31 11.20 -7.15 -4.78
CA SER A 31 12.29 -6.37 -4.18
C SER A 31 12.65 -5.10 -4.97
N ALA A 32 12.53 -5.13 -6.30
CA ALA A 32 12.81 -4.01 -7.20
C ALA A 32 11.60 -3.51 -8.01
N SER A 33 10.40 -4.06 -7.81
CA SER A 33 9.24 -3.85 -8.70
C SER A 33 7.99 -3.30 -8.00
N VAL A 34 8.18 -2.50 -6.94
CA VAL A 34 7.12 -1.72 -6.30
C VAL A 34 7.26 -0.24 -6.63
N PHE A 35 6.21 0.34 -7.21
CA PHE A 35 6.18 1.73 -7.66
C PHE A 35 5.14 2.55 -6.89
N ARG A 36 5.29 3.88 -6.91
CA ARG A 36 4.33 4.84 -6.33
C ARG A 36 3.89 5.82 -7.42
N GLY A 37 2.58 6.02 -7.58
CA GLY A 37 2.01 6.95 -8.55
C GLY A 37 2.18 6.53 -10.02
N ARG A 38 2.67 5.32 -10.29
CA ARG A 38 2.90 4.85 -11.65
C ARG A 38 1.65 4.12 -12.17
N SER A 39 0.93 4.74 -13.10
CA SER A 39 -0.30 4.20 -13.69
C SER A 39 -0.12 3.70 -15.13
N ILE A 40 1.03 3.97 -15.74
CA ILE A 40 1.35 3.58 -17.13
C ILE A 40 2.49 2.56 -17.10
N PHE A 41 2.25 1.43 -17.75
CA PHE A 41 3.18 0.32 -17.87
C PHE A 41 3.33 -0.09 -19.33
N GLY A 42 4.56 -0.37 -19.74
CA GLY A 42 4.91 -0.77 -21.10
C GLY A 42 5.56 -2.15 -21.16
N SER A 43 6.05 -2.49 -22.35
CA SER A 43 6.71 -3.77 -22.63
C SER A 43 8.08 -3.92 -21.96
N THR A 44 8.72 -2.82 -21.56
CA THR A 44 10.02 -2.83 -20.87
C THR A 44 9.91 -2.97 -19.35
N ASP A 45 8.68 -2.97 -18.81
CA ASP A 45 8.46 -3.04 -17.37
C ASP A 45 8.58 -4.47 -16.83
N PRO A 46 8.96 -4.62 -15.55
CA PRO A 46 9.00 -5.91 -14.90
C PRO A 46 7.70 -6.69 -15.12
N VAL A 47 7.86 -8.01 -15.27
CA VAL A 47 6.74 -8.91 -15.54
C VAL A 47 5.81 -8.97 -14.32
N THR A 48 6.40 -9.15 -13.14
CA THR A 48 5.71 -9.09 -11.85
C THR A 48 6.03 -7.79 -11.15
N MET A 49 5.00 -6.97 -10.90
CA MET A 49 5.16 -5.66 -10.27
C MET A 49 3.90 -5.22 -9.54
N VAL A 50 4.07 -4.28 -8.62
CA VAL A 50 2.99 -3.64 -7.86
C VAL A 50 3.14 -2.12 -7.93
N SER A 51 2.01 -1.41 -8.01
CA SER A 51 1.94 0.03 -7.94
C SER A 51 0.97 0.48 -6.86
N ILE A 52 1.39 1.49 -6.12
CA ILE A 52 0.60 2.18 -5.11
C ILE A 52 0.07 3.46 -5.75
N LEU A 53 -1.24 3.57 -5.90
CA LEU A 53 -1.92 4.69 -6.54
C LEU A 53 -2.85 5.37 -5.55
N GLU A 54 -2.95 6.69 -5.61
CA GLU A 54 -4.04 7.41 -4.95
C GLU A 54 -5.25 7.46 -5.91
N PRO A 55 -6.46 7.12 -5.45
CA PRO A 55 -7.65 7.21 -6.30
C PRO A 55 -7.91 8.68 -6.67
N HIS A 56 -8.43 8.91 -7.88
CA HIS A 56 -8.79 10.27 -8.36
C HIS A 56 -10.06 10.82 -7.68
N THR A 57 -10.68 10.04 -6.79
CA THR A 57 -11.91 10.43 -6.12
C THR A 57 -11.60 11.43 -5.03
N GLU A 58 -12.24 12.61 -5.08
CA GLU A 58 -12.20 13.55 -3.97
C GLU A 58 -12.76 12.88 -2.71
N HIS A 59 -11.92 12.74 -1.68
CA HIS A 59 -12.41 12.38 -0.37
C HIS A 59 -13.33 13.49 0.12
N ARG A 60 -14.57 13.14 0.48
CA ARG A 60 -15.49 14.04 1.18
C ARG A 60 -15.05 14.16 2.65
N ASP A 61 -13.87 14.73 2.86
CA ASP A 61 -13.43 15.11 4.19
C ASP A 61 -14.23 16.34 4.63
N LEU A 62 -14.74 16.29 5.86
CA LEU A 62 -15.33 17.48 6.48
C LEU A 62 -14.22 18.53 6.67
N PRO A 63 -14.50 19.83 6.42
CA PRO A 63 -13.51 20.87 6.61
C PRO A 63 -12.96 20.85 8.04
N THR A 64 -11.65 20.90 8.20
CA THR A 64 -11.00 20.99 9.51
C THR A 64 -11.30 22.37 10.13
N PRO A 65 -11.81 22.44 11.38
CA PRO A 65 -11.93 23.71 12.09
C PRO A 65 -10.55 24.37 12.21
N VAL A 66 -10.45 25.67 11.93
CA VAL A 66 -9.18 26.43 11.91
C VAL A 66 -8.36 26.30 13.22
N ALA A 67 -9.01 25.96 14.34
CA ALA A 67 -8.36 25.77 15.64
C ALA A 67 -7.71 24.38 15.85
N ALA A 68 -8.00 23.38 15.01
CA ALA A 68 -7.43 22.04 15.12
C ALA A 68 -6.34 21.84 14.07
N SER A 69 -5.06 21.76 14.51
CA SER A 69 -3.94 21.54 13.59
C SER A 69 -3.79 20.08 13.16
N ALA A 70 -4.10 19.13 14.04
CA ALA A 70 -4.02 17.69 13.81
C ALA A 70 -5.40 17.02 13.72
N MET A 71 -5.63 16.18 12.70
CA MET A 71 -6.90 15.48 12.50
C MET A 71 -6.68 14.03 12.07
N ALA A 72 -7.52 13.12 12.60
CA ALA A 72 -7.60 11.74 12.13
C ALA A 72 -8.37 11.68 10.80
N ARG A 73 -7.79 11.01 9.80
CA ARG A 73 -8.34 10.86 8.44
C ARG A 73 -8.13 9.44 7.93
N GLU A 74 -9.00 9.03 7.03
CA GLU A 74 -8.82 7.82 6.23
C GLU A 74 -8.21 8.22 4.89
N TRP A 75 -7.02 7.70 4.61
CA TRP A 75 -6.32 7.92 3.36
C TRP A 75 -6.41 6.64 2.53
N GLU A 76 -7.24 6.67 1.50
CA GLU A 76 -7.41 5.54 0.60
C GLU A 76 -6.32 5.52 -0.48
N MET A 77 -5.85 4.33 -0.77
CA MET A 77 -4.95 4.00 -1.85
C MET A 77 -5.46 2.76 -2.58
N LEU A 78 -5.08 2.64 -3.84
CA LEU A 78 -5.27 1.47 -4.67
C LEU A 78 -3.92 0.77 -4.85
N ILE A 79 -3.84 -0.49 -4.43
CA ILE A 79 -2.70 -1.35 -4.73
C ILE A 79 -3.06 -2.14 -5.98
N GLN A 80 -2.32 -1.90 -7.07
CA GLN A 80 -2.51 -2.57 -8.34
C GLN A 80 -1.30 -3.44 -8.64
N GLY A 81 -1.50 -4.74 -8.87
CA GLY A 81 -0.42 -5.66 -9.22
C GLY A 81 -0.62 -6.28 -10.60
N PHE A 82 0.49 -6.57 -11.27
CA PHE A 82 0.55 -7.18 -12.58
C PHE A 82 1.46 -8.39 -12.54
N VAL A 83 1.09 -9.44 -13.27
CA VAL A 83 1.84 -10.68 -13.39
C VAL A 83 1.72 -11.23 -14.81
N LYS A 84 2.65 -12.10 -15.17
CA LYS A 84 2.47 -12.92 -16.37
C LYS A 84 1.23 -13.79 -16.21
N ASP A 85 0.40 -13.87 -17.23
CA ASP A 85 -0.70 -14.81 -17.30
C ASP A 85 -0.20 -16.26 -17.43
N ASP A 86 -1.02 -17.19 -16.96
CA ASP A 86 -0.88 -18.63 -17.26
C ASP A 86 -1.79 -18.97 -18.45
N PRO A 87 -1.28 -19.61 -19.52
CA PRO A 87 -2.09 -19.94 -20.70
C PRO A 87 -3.31 -20.83 -20.42
N ASN A 88 -3.25 -21.68 -19.40
CA ASN A 88 -4.33 -22.58 -19.03
C ASN A 88 -5.29 -21.93 -18.03
N ASN A 89 -4.75 -21.19 -17.05
CA ASN A 89 -5.53 -20.53 -16.00
C ASN A 89 -5.08 -19.07 -15.82
N PRO A 90 -5.49 -18.13 -16.70
CA PRO A 90 -4.89 -16.80 -16.80
C PRO A 90 -4.85 -15.97 -15.50
N THR A 91 -5.78 -16.22 -14.58
CA THR A 91 -5.91 -15.46 -13.33
C THR A 91 -5.14 -16.07 -12.15
N ASP A 92 -4.67 -17.31 -12.22
CA ASP A 92 -4.04 -18.00 -11.09
C ASP A 92 -2.81 -17.25 -10.56
N PRO A 93 -1.87 -16.79 -11.41
CA PRO A 93 -0.72 -16.02 -10.93
C PRO A 93 -1.14 -14.72 -10.22
N ALA A 94 -2.23 -14.09 -10.66
CA ALA A 94 -2.72 -12.85 -10.09
C ALA A 94 -3.41 -13.07 -8.75
N HIS A 95 -4.10 -14.21 -8.58
CA HIS A 95 -4.61 -14.66 -7.28
C HIS A 95 -3.47 -14.92 -6.29
N THR A 96 -2.40 -15.57 -6.73
CA THR A 96 -1.21 -15.79 -5.88
C THR A 96 -0.62 -14.47 -5.43
N LEU A 97 -0.31 -13.56 -6.35
CA LEU A 97 0.31 -12.28 -5.99
C LEU A 97 -0.62 -11.45 -5.08
N ALA A 98 -1.93 -11.41 -5.35
CA ALA A 98 -2.89 -10.71 -4.51
C ALA A 98 -2.91 -11.27 -3.07
N ALA A 99 -2.88 -12.60 -2.91
CA ALA A 99 -2.83 -13.24 -1.60
C ALA A 99 -1.53 -12.90 -0.84
N GLU A 100 -0.39 -12.84 -1.54
CA GLU A 100 0.90 -12.48 -0.95
C GLU A 100 0.95 -11.03 -0.48
N VAL A 101 0.42 -10.11 -1.30
CA VAL A 101 0.27 -8.70 -0.95
C VAL A 101 -0.65 -8.55 0.27
N CYS A 102 -1.81 -9.18 0.28
CA CYS A 102 -2.71 -9.18 1.44
C CYS A 102 -2.04 -9.76 2.69
N ARG A 103 -1.33 -10.89 2.56
CA ARG A 103 -0.58 -11.52 3.68
C ARG A 103 0.46 -10.56 4.24
N ARG A 104 1.27 -9.92 3.39
CA ARG A 104 2.29 -8.98 3.85
C ARG A 104 1.66 -7.77 4.52
N LEU A 105 0.63 -7.18 3.92
CA LEU A 105 -0.08 -6.05 4.52
C LEU A 105 -0.72 -6.43 5.86
N ALA A 106 -1.26 -7.64 6.00
CA ALA A 106 -1.84 -8.12 7.26
C ALA A 106 -0.79 -8.31 8.35
N ILE A 107 0.40 -8.81 8.02
CA ILE A 107 1.53 -8.87 8.95
C ILE A 107 1.94 -7.46 9.40
N GLU A 108 1.98 -6.50 8.46
CA GLU A 108 2.32 -5.11 8.79
C GLU A 108 1.24 -4.44 9.64
N ALA A 109 -0.03 -4.69 9.32
CA ALA A 109 -1.15 -4.26 10.14
C ALA A 109 -1.06 -4.88 11.54
N GLY A 110 -0.66 -6.15 11.68
CA GLY A 110 -0.45 -6.78 12.99
C GLY A 110 0.82 -6.32 13.74
N ARG A 111 1.65 -5.44 13.16
CA ARG A 111 2.93 -5.05 13.74
C ARG A 111 2.73 -4.38 15.10
N LYS A 112 3.37 -4.97 16.11
CA LYS A 112 3.30 -4.62 17.53
C LYS A 112 1.93 -4.77 18.22
N ALA A 113 0.90 -5.31 17.54
CA ALA A 113 -0.30 -5.78 18.22
C ALA A 113 0.01 -6.93 19.21
N GLN A 114 1.11 -7.66 18.97
CA GLN A 114 1.57 -8.79 19.79
C GLN A 114 2.36 -8.38 21.06
N ALA A 115 2.60 -7.08 21.29
CA ALA A 115 3.31 -6.57 22.47
C ALA A 115 2.60 -5.32 23.04
N PRO A 116 1.66 -5.47 24.00
CA PRO A 116 0.78 -4.39 24.45
C PRO A 116 1.50 -3.16 25.01
N GLU A 117 2.73 -3.30 25.52
CA GLU A 117 3.51 -2.18 26.07
C GLU A 117 4.07 -1.21 25.01
N ARG A 118 4.13 -1.62 23.73
CA ARG A 118 4.75 -0.82 22.65
C ARG A 118 3.75 -0.22 21.65
N GLY A 119 2.46 -0.50 21.82
CA GLY A 119 1.37 0.00 20.98
C GLY A 119 1.43 -0.49 19.53
N PHE A 120 0.36 -0.25 18.76
CA PHE A 120 0.27 -0.52 17.33
C PHE A 120 1.26 0.36 16.56
N ASP A 121 2.13 -0.16 15.68
CA ASP A 121 3.11 0.67 14.93
C ASP A 121 3.27 0.26 13.46
N PRO A 122 2.19 0.43 12.67
CA PRO A 122 2.22 0.14 11.25
C PRO A 122 3.19 1.10 10.57
N LEU A 123 3.96 0.57 9.63
CA LEU A 123 4.96 1.31 8.86
C LEU A 123 6.08 1.95 9.72
N GLY A 124 6.13 1.67 11.03
CA GLY A 124 7.05 2.33 11.96
C GLY A 124 6.70 3.80 12.25
N MET A 125 5.43 4.19 12.02
CA MET A 125 4.96 5.58 12.05
C MET A 125 3.93 5.88 13.13
N ASN A 126 3.90 5.16 14.24
CA ASN A 126 2.97 5.39 15.34
C ASN A 126 3.67 5.42 16.69
N LYS A 127 4.79 6.15 16.75
CA LYS A 127 5.51 6.34 18.01
C LYS A 127 4.85 7.45 18.83
N ARG A 128 4.88 7.32 20.15
CA ARG A 128 4.18 8.20 21.11
C ARG A 128 4.43 9.70 20.90
N ASP A 129 5.61 10.06 20.41
CA ASP A 129 6.04 11.47 20.27
C ASP A 129 5.85 12.02 18.84
N MET A 130 5.28 11.22 17.92
CA MET A 130 5.05 11.65 16.54
C MET A 130 3.70 12.38 16.42
N LYS A 131 3.73 13.63 15.97
CA LYS A 131 2.52 14.39 15.62
C LYS A 131 1.78 13.74 14.46
N ASN A 132 2.53 13.42 13.40
CA ASN A 132 2.05 12.77 12.21
C ASN A 132 2.26 11.25 12.30
N ARG A 133 1.19 10.47 12.20
CA ARG A 133 1.25 9.03 12.46
C ARG A 133 0.25 8.20 11.67
N VAL A 134 0.57 6.92 11.50
CA VAL A 134 -0.32 5.91 10.91
C VAL A 134 -0.87 5.07 12.05
N GLU A 135 -2.18 5.15 12.30
CA GLU A 135 -2.86 4.46 13.41
C GLU A 135 -3.49 3.12 12.99
N GLY A 136 -3.64 2.86 11.70
CA GLY A 136 -4.39 1.72 11.19
C GLY A 136 -4.10 1.40 9.73
N ILE A 137 -4.17 0.12 9.39
CA ILE A 137 -4.18 -0.37 8.02
C ILE A 137 -5.45 -1.22 7.86
N LEU A 138 -6.32 -0.85 6.93
CA LEU A 138 -7.47 -1.65 6.51
C LEU A 138 -7.23 -2.16 5.08
N ILE A 139 -7.45 -3.46 4.88
CA ILE A 139 -7.18 -4.15 3.62
C ILE A 139 -8.53 -4.57 3.02
N GLY A 140 -8.80 -4.11 1.81
CA GLY A 140 -9.98 -4.52 1.05
C GLY A 140 -9.81 -5.92 0.43
N SER A 141 -10.93 -6.48 -0.02
CA SER A 141 -10.89 -7.71 -0.82
C SER A 141 -10.24 -7.44 -2.18
N PRO A 142 -9.25 -8.24 -2.59
CA PRO A 142 -8.65 -8.09 -3.92
C PRO A 142 -9.64 -8.51 -4.99
N ILE A 143 -9.62 -7.79 -6.12
CA ILE A 143 -10.34 -8.12 -7.34
C ILE A 143 -9.29 -8.49 -8.38
N VAL A 144 -9.42 -9.69 -8.96
CA VAL A 144 -8.51 -10.22 -9.97
C VAL A 144 -9.17 -10.17 -11.34
N ARG A 145 -8.40 -9.82 -12.36
CA ARG A 145 -8.82 -9.80 -13.76
C ARG A 145 -7.77 -10.49 -14.64
N PRO A 146 -8.21 -11.18 -15.71
CA PRO A 146 -7.30 -11.68 -16.73
C PRO A 146 -6.68 -10.52 -17.52
N ALA A 147 -5.73 -10.84 -18.40
CA ALA A 147 -5.29 -9.93 -19.45
C ALA A 147 -6.48 -9.45 -20.31
N ASP A 148 -6.39 -8.24 -20.85
CA ASP A 148 -7.38 -7.63 -21.74
C ASP A 148 -6.72 -6.98 -22.96
N GLU A 149 -7.50 -6.35 -23.84
CA GLU A 149 -6.98 -5.72 -25.08
C GLU A 149 -5.95 -4.61 -24.81
N ILE A 150 -5.89 -4.09 -23.58
CA ILE A 150 -5.01 -2.99 -23.16
C ILE A 150 -3.78 -3.53 -22.41
N SER A 151 -3.97 -4.58 -21.60
CA SER A 151 -2.92 -5.23 -20.80
C SER A 151 -2.76 -6.69 -21.20
N ASN A 152 -1.59 -7.04 -21.74
CA ASN A 152 -1.20 -8.43 -21.98
C ASN A 152 -0.81 -9.19 -20.69
N LYS A 153 -1.06 -8.61 -19.51
CA LYS A 153 -0.75 -9.16 -18.18
C LYS A 153 -2.04 -9.35 -17.40
N ALA A 154 -2.14 -10.46 -16.67
CA ALA A 154 -3.17 -10.60 -15.64
C ALA A 154 -2.87 -9.63 -14.50
N TYR A 155 -3.91 -9.11 -13.86
CA TYR A 155 -3.75 -8.07 -12.86
C TYR A 155 -4.77 -8.18 -11.74
N PHE A 156 -4.46 -7.56 -10.62
CA PHE A 156 -5.40 -7.39 -9.54
C PHE A 156 -5.37 -5.96 -9.03
N TRP A 157 -6.44 -5.59 -8.32
CA TRP A 157 -6.41 -4.41 -7.48
C TRP A 157 -7.02 -4.70 -6.12
N THR A 158 -6.48 -4.07 -5.08
CA THR A 158 -7.08 -4.06 -3.76
C THR A 158 -7.04 -2.66 -3.18
N ARG A 159 -8.09 -2.31 -2.42
CA ARG A 159 -8.13 -1.04 -1.69
C ARG A 159 -7.31 -1.18 -0.40
N LEU A 160 -6.53 -0.15 -0.10
CA LEU A 160 -5.80 -0.01 1.15
C LEU A 160 -6.21 1.30 1.78
N THR A 161 -6.71 1.27 3.01
CA THR A 161 -7.04 2.49 3.76
C THR A 161 -6.09 2.62 4.92
N LEU A 162 -5.32 3.71 4.95
CA LEU A 162 -4.53 4.07 6.12
C LEU A 162 -5.35 4.99 7.01
N LYS A 163 -5.50 4.63 8.28
CA LYS A 163 -5.97 5.59 9.29
C LYS A 163 -4.78 6.41 9.71
N ILE A 164 -4.78 7.69 9.40
CA ILE A 164 -3.66 8.59 9.66
C ILE A 164 -4.09 9.74 10.57
N VAL A 165 -3.14 10.28 11.32
CA VAL A 165 -3.26 11.59 11.96
C VAL A 165 -2.21 12.48 11.33
N GLU A 166 -2.64 13.61 10.80
CA GLU A 166 -1.81 14.56 10.07
C GLU A 166 -2.02 15.97 10.64
N ASP A 167 -0.92 16.62 11.01
CA ASP A 167 -0.85 18.04 11.37
C ASP A 167 -0.58 18.87 10.11
N ILE A 168 -1.60 19.60 9.67
CA ILE A 168 -1.52 20.40 8.44
C ILE A 168 -0.56 21.59 8.62
N SER A 169 -0.37 22.07 9.85
CA SER A 169 0.59 23.14 10.15
C SER A 169 2.05 22.64 10.14
N ASP A 170 2.26 21.32 10.22
CA ASP A 170 3.56 20.67 10.23
C ASP A 170 3.56 19.38 9.38
N PRO A 171 3.41 19.50 8.04
CA PRO A 171 3.19 18.34 7.16
C PRO A 171 4.45 17.46 6.98
N PHE A 172 5.61 17.93 7.44
CA PHE A 172 6.86 17.16 7.41
C PHE A 172 7.00 16.26 8.65
N GLY A 173 6.31 16.62 9.74
CA GLY A 173 6.19 15.85 10.97
C GLY A 173 7.42 15.88 11.85
#